data_AF-A0A2M8E5W4-F1
#
_entry.id   AF-A0A2M8E5W4-F1
#
_cell.length_a   1.000
_cell.length_b   1.000
_cell.length_c   1.000
_cell.angle_alpha   90.00
_cell.angle_beta   90.00
_cell.angle_gamma   90.00
#
_symmetry.space_group_name_H-M   'P 1'
#
loop_
_entity.id
_entity.type
_entity.pdbx_description
1 polymer ?
#
loop_
_entity_poly.entity_id
_entity_poly.type
_entity_poly.pdbx_seq_one_letter_code
_entity_poly.pdbx_strand_id
1 'polypeptide(L)'
;GTKNGVQGKDLGREEGRPTEVVWHDQAPEGKLDLVVTLDFRMSTTCLYSDIVLPSATWYEKNDMNTSDMHPFIHPLSAAVDPAWQSRSDWEIYKGFAKKFSELCVGHLGVEREMVLTPIMHDTPAEMAQPFGVQEWKKGEIDLIPGKTAPSFMVVERDYPNVYKRFTAVGPLMNKVGNGGKGISWDTKIEVTQLGQLNGLTTDAGVTCGMPKIETDIDACEVILQFAPETNGHVAVKAWEALGKQTGLDHTHLAIHREDEKIRYRDIQAQPRKIISSPTWSGIESETVSYNAGYTNVHEMIPWRTLTGRQQFYMDHPWMTAFGEGFSSYRPPVDLKTTHA
;
A
#
# COMPACT_ATOMS: atom_id res chain seq x y z
N GLY A 1 3.74 5.29 -30.10
CA GLY A 1 2.62 6.25 -30.11
C GLY A 1 1.30 5.51 -30.13
N THR A 2 0.72 5.29 -28.95
CA THR A 2 -0.49 4.47 -28.76
C THR A 2 -1.72 5.22 -29.30
N LYS A 3 -2.67 4.49 -29.93
CA LYS A 3 -3.88 5.11 -30.49
C LYS A 3 -4.85 5.49 -29.36
N ASN A 4 -5.43 6.69 -29.45
CA ASN A 4 -6.51 7.14 -28.57
C ASN A 4 -7.81 6.39 -28.92
N GLY A 5 -8.12 5.31 -28.19
CA GLY A 5 -9.28 4.46 -28.45
C GLY A 5 -10.52 4.79 -27.62
N VAL A 6 -10.47 5.81 -26.75
CA VAL A 6 -11.48 6.02 -25.70
C VAL A 6 -11.78 7.50 -25.51
N GLN A 7 -12.38 8.18 -26.50
CA GLN A 7 -13.13 9.42 -26.23
C GLN A 7 -14.37 9.53 -27.11
N GLY A 8 -15.50 9.88 -26.47
CA GLY A 8 -16.70 10.39 -27.16
C GLY A 8 -16.45 11.79 -27.71
N LYS A 9 -17.40 12.33 -28.47
CA LYS A 9 -17.30 13.70 -29.01
C LYS A 9 -17.23 14.72 -27.87
N ASP A 10 -16.46 15.78 -28.09
CA ASP A 10 -16.36 16.94 -27.21
C ASP A 10 -17.76 17.54 -26.93
N LEU A 11 -17.96 18.07 -25.71
CA LEU A 11 -19.20 18.70 -25.23
C LEU A 11 -19.55 20.00 -26.00
N GLY A 12 -18.77 20.37 -27.01
CA GLY A 12 -19.06 21.50 -27.88
C GLY A 12 -19.03 22.86 -27.17
N ARG A 13 -19.70 23.84 -27.76
CA ARG A 13 -19.81 25.22 -27.24
C ARG A 13 -21.00 25.39 -26.29
N GLU A 14 -21.17 24.49 -25.33
CA GLU A 14 -22.24 24.62 -24.32
C GLU A 14 -21.73 25.20 -22.99
N GLU A 15 -22.64 25.85 -22.27
CA GLU A 15 -22.45 26.40 -20.93
C GLU A 15 -22.05 25.26 -19.96
N GLY A 16 -20.96 25.44 -19.20
CA GLY A 16 -20.46 24.41 -18.27
C GLY A 16 -18.97 24.08 -18.38
N ARG A 17 -18.16 24.92 -19.03
CA ARG A 17 -16.69 24.77 -19.02
C ARG A 17 -16.16 24.78 -17.58
N PRO A 18 -15.13 23.97 -17.26
CA PRO A 18 -14.54 23.96 -15.93
C PRO A 18 -13.92 25.32 -15.62
N THR A 19 -14.11 25.81 -14.40
CA THR A 19 -13.51 27.07 -13.92
C THR A 19 -12.17 26.86 -13.21
N GLU A 20 -11.90 25.64 -12.73
CA GLU A 20 -10.68 25.29 -11.97
C GLU A 20 -9.59 24.62 -12.83
N VAL A 21 -9.89 24.28 -14.09
CA VAL A 21 -8.97 23.60 -15.01
C VAL A 21 -8.89 24.39 -16.31
N VAL A 22 -7.68 24.53 -16.85
CA VAL A 22 -7.45 25.20 -18.14
C VAL A 22 -8.09 24.38 -19.26
N TRP A 23 -9.02 25.00 -19.99
CA TRP A 23 -9.64 24.40 -21.17
C TRP A 23 -8.74 24.57 -22.40
N HIS A 24 -8.62 23.50 -23.20
CA HIS A 24 -7.93 23.52 -24.49
C HIS A 24 -8.92 23.07 -25.57
N ASP A 25 -9.18 23.92 -26.58
CA ASP A 25 -10.09 23.58 -27.68
C ASP A 25 -9.61 22.38 -28.51
N GLN A 26 -8.31 22.08 -28.47
CA GLN A 26 -7.74 20.83 -28.96
C GLN A 26 -7.10 20.08 -27.79
N ALA A 27 -7.62 18.90 -27.48
CA ALA A 27 -7.06 18.07 -26.42
C ALA A 27 -5.66 17.56 -26.80
N PRO A 28 -4.70 17.54 -25.85
CA PRO A 28 -3.40 16.91 -26.07
C PRO A 28 -3.56 15.38 -26.22
N GLU A 29 -3.02 14.84 -27.31
CA GLU A 29 -3.00 13.42 -27.64
C GLU A 29 -1.62 12.79 -27.36
N GLY A 30 -1.57 11.47 -27.15
CA GLY A 30 -0.30 10.73 -27.04
C GLY A 30 0.55 11.08 -25.82
N LYS A 31 -0.07 11.41 -24.67
CA LYS A 31 0.62 11.89 -23.46
C LYS A 31 1.64 10.93 -22.84
N LEU A 32 1.55 9.63 -23.13
CA LEU A 32 2.46 8.63 -22.59
C LEU A 32 3.62 8.44 -23.57
N ASP A 33 4.80 8.91 -23.19
CA ASP A 33 6.02 8.80 -24.01
C ASP A 33 6.52 7.35 -24.13
N LEU A 34 6.26 6.54 -23.09
CA LEU A 34 6.68 5.13 -23.03
C LEU A 34 5.67 4.30 -22.25
N VAL A 35 5.18 3.22 -22.86
CA VAL A 35 4.35 2.21 -22.21
C VAL A 35 5.11 0.88 -22.16
N VAL A 36 5.48 0.45 -20.95
CA VAL A 36 6.12 -0.85 -20.70
C VAL A 36 5.12 -1.77 -20.01
N THR A 37 4.96 -2.99 -20.51
CA THR A 37 4.06 -3.99 -19.92
C THR A 37 4.80 -5.30 -19.68
N LEU A 38 4.66 -5.83 -18.46
CA LEU A 38 5.14 -7.14 -18.07
C LEU A 38 3.95 -8.09 -18.10
N ASP A 39 4.02 -9.15 -18.89
CA ASP A 39 2.95 -10.13 -18.99
C ASP A 39 3.53 -11.47 -19.46
N PHE A 40 2.90 -12.58 -19.05
CA PHE A 40 3.26 -13.91 -19.55
C PHE A 40 2.44 -14.29 -20.80
N ARG A 41 1.43 -13.49 -21.16
CA ARG A 41 0.66 -13.63 -22.40
C ARG A 41 0.56 -12.29 -23.14
N MET A 42 0.33 -12.34 -24.45
CA MET A 42 0.06 -11.13 -25.24
C MET A 42 -1.35 -10.62 -24.97
N SER A 43 -1.52 -9.86 -23.88
CA SER A 43 -2.80 -9.23 -23.54
C SER A 43 -3.11 -8.04 -24.47
N THR A 44 -4.35 -7.55 -24.44
CA THR A 44 -4.71 -6.35 -25.20
C THR A 44 -3.83 -5.18 -24.80
N THR A 45 -3.46 -5.04 -23.53
CA THR A 45 -2.52 -3.99 -23.10
C THR A 45 -1.18 -4.14 -23.81
N CYS A 46 -0.59 -5.36 -23.82
CA CYS A 46 0.67 -5.61 -24.52
C CYS A 46 0.63 -5.24 -26.00
N LEU A 47 -0.50 -5.48 -26.69
CA LEU A 47 -0.67 -5.10 -28.10
C LEU A 47 -0.59 -3.60 -28.35
N TYR A 48 -0.86 -2.79 -27.33
CA TYR A 48 -0.76 -1.32 -27.38
C TYR A 48 0.49 -0.78 -26.69
N SER A 49 1.37 -1.63 -26.14
CA SER A 49 2.58 -1.19 -25.44
C SER A 49 3.76 -1.01 -26.38
N ASP A 50 4.69 -0.10 -26.04
CA ASP A 50 5.91 0.11 -26.80
C ASP A 50 6.96 -0.97 -26.49
N ILE A 51 6.98 -1.45 -25.23
CA ILE A 51 7.86 -2.55 -24.78
C ILE A 51 7.02 -3.58 -24.02
N VAL A 52 7.18 -4.86 -24.39
CA VAL A 52 6.61 -6.00 -23.68
C VAL A 52 7.74 -6.85 -23.12
N LEU A 53 7.71 -7.12 -21.82
CA LEU A 53 8.68 -7.96 -21.13
C LEU A 53 8.02 -9.28 -20.69
N PRO A 54 8.64 -10.44 -20.99
CA PRO A 54 8.08 -11.73 -20.62
C PRO A 54 8.18 -11.94 -19.10
N SER A 55 7.05 -11.88 -18.41
CA SER A 55 7.00 -12.22 -16.98
C SER A 55 6.83 -13.74 -16.81
N ALA A 56 7.35 -14.28 -15.71
CA ALA A 56 7.17 -15.68 -15.34
C ALA A 56 5.70 -15.96 -14.96
N THR A 57 5.20 -17.14 -15.32
CA THR A 57 3.87 -17.56 -14.87
C THR A 57 3.87 -17.85 -13.36
N TRP A 58 2.69 -18.04 -12.77
CA TRP A 58 2.55 -18.34 -11.34
C TRP A 58 3.23 -19.63 -10.89
N TYR A 59 3.53 -20.56 -11.82
CA TYR A 59 4.20 -21.83 -11.55
C TYR A 59 5.71 -21.79 -11.77
N GLU A 60 6.26 -20.61 -12.04
CA GLU A 60 7.69 -20.40 -12.38
C GLU A 60 8.35 -19.36 -11.47
N LYS A 61 7.66 -18.90 -10.41
CA LYS A 61 8.18 -17.91 -9.46
C LYS A 61 7.75 -18.20 -8.02
N ASN A 62 8.50 -17.67 -7.07
CA ASN A 62 8.12 -17.70 -5.67
C ASN A 62 7.38 -16.41 -5.29
N ASP A 63 6.30 -16.55 -4.56
CA ASP A 63 5.51 -15.41 -4.04
C ASP A 63 4.59 -15.91 -2.92
N MET A 64 3.77 -15.04 -2.33
CA MET A 64 2.74 -15.43 -1.36
C MET A 64 1.36 -14.91 -1.75
N ASN A 65 0.33 -15.61 -1.30
CA ASN A 65 -1.05 -15.25 -1.54
C ASN A 65 -1.89 -15.39 -0.25
N THR A 66 -2.83 -14.46 -0.09
CA THR A 66 -3.87 -14.44 0.94
C THR A 66 -5.17 -13.94 0.30
N SER A 67 -6.30 -14.14 0.99
CA SER A 67 -7.61 -13.69 0.53
C SER A 67 -8.54 -13.44 1.71
N ASP A 68 -9.52 -12.55 1.56
CA ASP A 68 -10.62 -12.32 2.52
C ASP A 68 -11.44 -13.59 2.81
N MET A 69 -11.45 -14.54 1.88
CA MET A 69 -12.32 -15.72 1.93
C MET A 69 -11.93 -16.75 3.00
N HIS A 70 -10.66 -16.75 3.42
CA HIS A 70 -10.12 -17.73 4.36
C HIS A 70 -8.85 -17.22 5.06
N PRO A 71 -8.50 -17.75 6.25
CA PRO A 71 -7.40 -17.20 7.04
C PRO A 71 -6.02 -17.79 6.71
N PHE A 72 -5.86 -18.45 5.56
CA PHE A 72 -4.61 -19.10 5.19
C PHE A 72 -3.71 -18.20 4.34
N ILE A 73 -2.43 -18.16 4.70
CA ILE A 73 -1.34 -17.72 3.81
C ILE A 73 -0.67 -18.94 3.19
N HIS A 74 -0.46 -18.89 1.88
CA HIS A 74 0.18 -19.96 1.11
C HIS A 74 1.04 -19.38 -0.03
N PRO A 75 2.01 -20.14 -0.56
CA PRO A 75 2.92 -19.62 -1.55
C PRO A 75 2.42 -19.83 -2.98
N LEU A 76 2.99 -19.06 -3.91
CA LEU A 76 3.29 -19.52 -5.27
C LEU A 76 4.70 -20.10 -5.24
N SER A 77 4.99 -21.11 -6.06
CA SER A 77 6.33 -21.71 -6.09
C SER A 77 6.73 -22.08 -7.50
N ALA A 78 8.01 -21.87 -7.81
CA ALA A 78 8.59 -22.29 -9.07
C ALA A 78 8.65 -23.82 -9.14
N ALA A 79 7.75 -24.43 -9.90
CA ALA A 79 7.77 -25.85 -10.23
C ALA A 79 8.93 -26.18 -11.17
N VAL A 80 9.27 -25.23 -12.05
CA VAL A 80 10.42 -25.21 -12.95
C VAL A 80 10.94 -23.77 -13.07
N ASP A 81 12.17 -23.62 -13.56
CA ASP A 81 12.69 -22.29 -13.92
C ASP A 81 11.81 -21.63 -15.00
N PRO A 82 11.67 -20.28 -15.00
CA PRO A 82 10.90 -19.57 -16.00
C PRO A 82 11.30 -19.93 -17.44
N ALA A 83 10.32 -20.32 -18.26
CA ALA A 83 10.57 -20.74 -19.63
C ALA A 83 11.16 -19.61 -20.50
N TRP A 84 12.03 -20.01 -21.43
CA TRP A 84 12.73 -19.12 -22.39
C TRP A 84 13.52 -18.00 -21.70
N GLN A 85 13.10 -16.75 -21.90
CA GLN A 85 13.74 -15.55 -21.35
C GLN A 85 12.85 -14.85 -20.33
N SER A 86 11.78 -15.51 -19.89
CA SER A 86 10.90 -14.95 -18.86
C SER A 86 11.64 -14.82 -17.53
N ARG A 87 11.18 -13.88 -16.71
CA ARG A 87 11.72 -13.62 -15.37
C ARG A 87 10.57 -13.25 -14.44
N SER A 88 10.69 -13.52 -13.14
CA SER A 88 9.71 -13.01 -12.19
C SER A 88 9.69 -11.48 -12.19
N ASP A 89 8.56 -10.89 -11.83
CA ASP A 89 8.43 -9.43 -11.76
C ASP A 89 9.48 -8.82 -10.81
N TRP A 90 9.80 -9.53 -9.71
CA TRP A 90 10.89 -9.19 -8.79
C TRP A 90 12.23 -9.04 -9.51
N GLU A 91 12.64 -10.06 -10.28
CA GLU A 91 13.90 -10.05 -11.02
C GLU A 91 13.92 -8.99 -12.14
N ILE A 92 12.78 -8.72 -12.78
CA ILE A 92 12.67 -7.66 -13.80
C ILE A 92 12.90 -6.28 -13.15
N TYR A 93 12.18 -5.96 -12.07
CA TYR A 93 12.34 -4.67 -11.39
C TYR A 93 13.69 -4.53 -10.70
N LYS A 94 14.25 -5.60 -10.12
CA LYS A 94 15.62 -5.60 -9.61
C LYS A 94 16.62 -5.31 -10.73
N GLY A 95 16.42 -5.88 -11.93
CA GLY A 95 17.19 -5.59 -13.13
C GLY A 95 17.08 -4.12 -13.56
N PHE A 96 15.88 -3.54 -13.53
CA PHE A 96 15.68 -2.11 -13.78
C PHE A 96 16.38 -1.24 -12.75
N ALA A 97 16.23 -1.53 -11.46
CA ALA A 97 16.89 -0.81 -10.38
C ALA A 97 18.42 -0.80 -10.57
N LYS A 98 18.99 -1.96 -10.94
CA LYS A 98 20.41 -2.09 -11.28
C LYS A 98 20.80 -1.18 -12.44
N LYS A 99 20.10 -1.32 -13.57
CA LYS A 99 20.48 -0.58 -14.78
C LYS A 99 20.24 0.92 -14.63
N PHE A 100 19.18 1.32 -13.96
CA PHE A 100 18.89 2.71 -13.61
C PHE A 100 20.02 3.31 -12.75
N SER A 101 20.44 2.59 -11.70
CA SER A 101 21.52 3.06 -10.82
C SER A 101 22.83 3.32 -11.57
N GLU A 102 23.15 2.49 -12.58
CA GLU A 102 24.29 2.70 -13.47
C GLU A 102 24.11 3.91 -14.40
N LEU A 103 22.94 4.04 -15.03
CA LEU A 103 22.68 5.05 -16.05
C LEU A 103 22.41 6.45 -15.50
N CYS A 104 21.93 6.55 -14.25
CA CYS A 104 21.59 7.84 -13.65
C CYS A 104 22.81 8.68 -13.27
N VAL A 105 24.00 8.08 -13.15
CA VAL A 105 25.23 8.78 -12.74
C VAL A 105 25.60 9.86 -13.76
N GLY A 106 25.80 11.09 -13.27
CA GLY A 106 26.01 12.27 -14.10
C GLY A 106 24.73 13.01 -14.49
N HIS A 107 23.56 12.42 -14.23
CA HIS A 107 22.24 13.04 -14.44
C HIS A 107 21.48 13.26 -13.12
N LEU A 108 21.51 12.30 -12.21
CA LEU A 108 20.85 12.33 -10.90
C LEU A 108 21.81 11.83 -9.81
N GLY A 109 21.91 12.58 -8.72
CA GLY A 109 22.74 12.26 -7.55
C GLY A 109 21.92 11.97 -6.31
N VAL A 110 22.29 12.63 -5.21
CA VAL A 110 21.47 12.67 -3.99
C VAL A 110 20.59 13.91 -4.07
N GLU A 111 19.32 13.71 -4.41
CA GLU A 111 18.38 14.78 -4.68
C GLU A 111 17.39 14.98 -3.53
N ARG A 112 16.90 16.22 -3.41
CA ARG A 112 15.85 16.57 -2.45
C ARG A 112 14.57 16.88 -3.20
N GLU A 113 13.54 16.09 -2.93
CA GLU A 113 12.25 16.23 -3.59
C GLU A 113 11.19 16.73 -2.63
N MET A 114 10.37 17.66 -3.10
CA MET A 114 9.16 18.07 -2.40
C MET A 114 8.03 17.10 -2.77
N VAL A 115 7.54 16.36 -1.78
CA VAL A 115 6.43 15.42 -1.91
C VAL A 115 5.23 15.98 -1.16
N LEU A 116 4.10 16.09 -1.86
CA LEU A 116 2.82 16.47 -1.27
C LEU A 116 2.08 15.19 -0.88
N THR A 117 1.70 15.08 0.39
CA THR A 117 0.92 13.94 0.90
C THR A 117 -0.42 14.43 1.41
N PRO A 118 -1.55 13.84 0.99
CA PRO A 118 -2.86 14.25 1.49
C PRO A 118 -2.95 14.00 2.99
N ILE A 119 -3.96 14.63 3.62
CA ILE A 119 -4.32 14.32 5.00
C ILE A 119 -4.74 12.85 5.05
N MET A 120 -4.07 12.07 5.90
CA MET A 120 -4.26 10.63 5.99
C MET A 120 -5.23 10.30 7.13
N HIS A 121 -6.20 9.42 6.85
CA HIS A 121 -6.90 8.69 7.91
C HIS A 121 -5.91 7.85 8.73
N ASP A 122 -6.30 7.46 9.95
CA ASP A 122 -5.47 6.70 10.88
C ASP A 122 -4.21 7.48 11.32
N THR A 123 -4.25 8.81 11.24
CA THR A 123 -3.20 9.72 11.74
C THR A 123 -3.82 10.89 12.49
N PRO A 124 -3.09 11.55 13.40
CA PRO A 124 -3.60 12.73 14.09
C PRO A 124 -4.08 13.86 13.16
N ALA A 125 -3.58 13.90 11.91
CA ALA A 125 -3.96 14.90 10.92
C ALA A 125 -5.40 14.74 10.40
N GLU A 126 -6.04 13.59 10.61
CA GLU A 126 -7.42 13.35 10.15
C GLU A 126 -8.43 14.33 10.77
N MET A 127 -8.09 14.93 11.92
CA MET A 127 -8.86 15.99 12.58
C MET A 127 -8.57 17.37 11.96
N ALA A 128 -8.82 17.48 10.65
CA ALA A 128 -8.43 18.63 9.84
C ALA A 128 -9.40 19.83 9.92
N GLN A 129 -10.61 19.70 9.35
CA GLN A 129 -11.63 20.74 9.29
C GLN A 129 -12.95 20.24 9.92
N PRO A 130 -13.21 20.53 11.21
CA PRO A 130 -14.28 19.87 11.96
C PRO A 130 -15.71 20.40 11.71
N PHE A 131 -15.88 21.64 11.25
CA PHE A 131 -17.20 22.31 11.23
C PHE A 131 -17.64 22.82 9.87
N GLY A 132 -16.86 22.57 8.82
CA GLY A 132 -17.08 23.19 7.52
C GLY A 132 -16.04 22.75 6.50
N VAL A 133 -16.22 23.21 5.27
CA VAL A 133 -15.21 23.12 4.20
C VAL A 133 -14.82 24.54 3.85
N GLN A 134 -13.56 24.88 4.06
CA GLN A 134 -12.98 26.17 3.70
C GLN A 134 -11.82 25.96 2.71
N GLU A 135 -11.72 26.84 1.74
CA GLU A 135 -10.74 26.76 0.65
C GLU A 135 -9.70 27.87 0.76
N TRP A 136 -8.44 27.48 0.98
CA TRP A 136 -7.34 28.43 1.09
C TRP A 136 -7.10 29.22 -0.21
N LYS A 137 -7.34 28.60 -1.38
CA LYS A 137 -7.19 29.24 -2.69
C LYS A 137 -8.18 30.40 -2.90
N LYS A 138 -9.34 30.36 -2.22
CA LYS A 138 -10.36 31.41 -2.22
C LYS A 138 -10.17 32.45 -1.11
N GLY A 139 -9.15 32.29 -0.27
CA GLY A 139 -8.89 33.17 0.87
C GLY A 139 -9.84 32.96 2.06
N GLU A 140 -10.55 31.83 2.12
CA GLU A 140 -11.49 31.52 3.20
C GLU A 140 -10.79 31.03 4.47
N ILE A 141 -9.56 30.51 4.34
CA ILE A 141 -8.72 29.98 5.42
C ILE A 141 -7.24 30.06 5.02
N ASP A 142 -6.33 30.07 5.99
CA ASP A 142 -4.89 30.02 5.72
C ASP A 142 -4.46 28.66 5.12
N LEU A 143 -3.41 28.68 4.28
CA LEU A 143 -2.75 27.46 3.81
C LEU A 143 -1.85 26.90 4.92
N ILE A 144 -2.30 25.82 5.55
CA ILE A 144 -1.61 25.11 6.64
C ILE A 144 -1.35 23.67 6.18
N PRO A 145 -0.10 23.32 5.83
CA PRO A 145 0.24 21.96 5.39
C PRO A 145 -0.13 20.90 6.43
N GLY A 146 -0.81 19.84 6.00
CA GLY A 146 -1.28 18.76 6.86
C GLY A 146 -2.56 19.07 7.62
N LYS A 147 -3.23 20.20 7.35
CA LYS A 147 -4.51 20.57 7.97
C LYS A 147 -5.52 21.17 7.00
N THR A 148 -5.15 22.21 6.27
CA THR A 148 -6.03 22.85 5.26
C THR A 148 -5.49 22.65 3.84
N ALA A 149 -4.29 22.08 3.71
CA ALA A 149 -3.63 21.67 2.49
C ALA A 149 -2.90 20.32 2.71
N PRO A 150 -2.42 19.64 1.65
CA PRO A 150 -1.52 18.49 1.81
C PRO A 150 -0.29 18.83 2.65
N SER A 151 0.27 17.85 3.33
CA SER A 151 1.59 17.98 3.98
C SER A 151 2.66 18.13 2.91
N PHE A 152 3.61 19.04 3.14
CA PHE A 152 4.75 19.27 2.25
C PHE A 152 6.00 18.68 2.89
N MET A 153 6.52 17.59 2.34
CA MET A 153 7.66 16.87 2.92
C MET A 153 8.84 16.86 1.95
N VAL A 154 10.03 17.04 2.49
CA VAL A 154 11.27 16.85 1.72
C VAL A 154 11.73 15.41 1.86
N VAL A 155 11.81 14.69 0.75
CA VAL A 155 12.33 13.32 0.67
C VAL A 155 13.70 13.35 -0.01
N GLU A 156 14.71 12.79 0.65
CA GLU A 156 16.03 12.63 0.06
C GLU A 156 16.12 11.30 -0.71
N ARG A 157 16.45 11.36 -2.00
CA ARG A 157 16.63 10.19 -2.87
C ARG A 157 18.07 10.10 -3.35
N ASP A 158 18.70 8.98 -3.05
CA ASP A 158 20.05 8.65 -3.48
C ASP A 158 19.96 7.74 -4.71
N TYR A 159 19.83 8.38 -5.89
CA TYR A 159 19.57 7.70 -7.15
C TYR A 159 20.66 6.69 -7.56
N PRO A 160 21.97 6.99 -7.40
CA PRO A 160 23.03 6.03 -7.69
C PRO A 160 22.99 4.75 -6.84
N ASN A 161 22.28 4.76 -5.71
CA ASN A 161 22.17 3.61 -4.82
C ASN A 161 20.77 2.97 -4.81
N VAL A 162 19.91 3.24 -5.81
CA VAL A 162 18.57 2.63 -5.91
C VAL A 162 18.64 1.10 -5.88
N TYR A 163 19.56 0.49 -6.61
CA TYR A 163 19.75 -0.96 -6.59
C TYR A 163 20.12 -1.49 -5.20
N LYS A 164 21.12 -0.86 -4.55
CA LYS A 164 21.58 -1.26 -3.21
C LYS A 164 20.46 -1.14 -2.17
N ARG A 165 19.58 -0.14 -2.32
CA ARG A 165 18.41 0.07 -1.45
C ARG A 165 17.25 -0.86 -1.79
N PHE A 166 17.10 -1.27 -3.05
CA PHE A 166 16.08 -2.22 -3.48
C PHE A 166 16.36 -3.62 -2.92
N THR A 167 17.64 -4.03 -2.85
CA THR A 167 18.03 -5.37 -2.41
C THR A 167 18.41 -5.49 -0.93
N ALA A 168 17.98 -4.54 -0.09
CA ALA A 168 18.21 -4.59 1.35
C ALA A 168 17.12 -3.87 2.15
N VAL A 169 16.88 -4.31 3.39
CA VAL A 169 15.96 -3.64 4.31
C VAL A 169 16.51 -2.27 4.70
N GLY A 170 15.71 -1.23 4.52
CA GLY A 170 16.10 0.13 4.87
C GLY A 170 16.28 0.35 6.38
N PRO A 171 17.12 1.31 6.80
CA PRO A 171 17.45 1.52 8.21
C PRO A 171 16.30 2.10 9.05
N LEU A 172 15.23 2.59 8.41
CA LEU A 172 14.08 3.18 9.11
C LEU A 172 13.33 2.17 9.98
N MET A 173 13.35 0.89 9.62
CA MET A 173 12.75 -0.17 10.45
C MET A 173 13.44 -0.28 11.83
N ASN A 174 14.74 0.01 11.88
CA ASN A 174 15.49 0.08 13.15
C ASN A 174 15.38 1.44 13.85
N LYS A 175 15.29 2.53 13.08
CA LYS A 175 15.34 3.90 13.63
C LYS A 175 13.98 4.42 14.10
N VAL A 176 12.94 4.18 13.30
CA VAL A 176 11.58 4.70 13.49
C VAL A 176 10.65 3.60 14.01
N GLY A 177 10.84 2.36 13.54
CA GLY A 177 9.98 1.23 13.86
C GLY A 177 9.04 0.89 12.69
N ASN A 178 7.95 0.18 13.00
CA ASN A 178 6.92 -0.21 12.05
C ASN A 178 5.53 0.16 12.60
N GLY A 179 4.52 0.19 11.74
CA GLY A 179 3.16 0.49 12.17
C GLY A 179 2.16 0.59 11.02
N GLY A 180 0.93 0.88 11.39
CA GLY A 180 -0.20 1.02 10.49
C GLY A 180 -1.47 1.20 11.31
N LYS A 181 -2.56 1.66 10.67
CA LYS A 181 -3.88 1.72 11.32
C LYS A 181 -3.89 2.48 12.66
N GLY A 182 -3.16 3.60 12.72
CA GLY A 182 -3.10 4.48 13.89
C GLY A 182 -2.15 4.05 15.00
N ILE A 183 -1.49 2.90 14.89
CA ILE A 183 -0.57 2.37 15.90
C ILE A 183 0.84 2.14 15.33
N SER A 184 1.84 2.13 16.24
CA SER A 184 3.25 1.92 15.91
C SER A 184 3.96 1.12 16.99
N TRP A 185 4.98 0.35 16.62
CA TRP A 185 5.78 -0.47 17.52
C TRP A 185 7.25 -0.55 17.09
N ASP A 186 8.12 -0.91 18.03
CA ASP A 186 9.53 -1.21 17.74
C ASP A 186 9.64 -2.57 17.04
N THR A 187 10.53 -2.66 16.05
CA THR A 187 10.74 -3.91 15.29
C THR A 187 12.22 -4.32 15.14
N LYS A 188 13.09 -3.83 16.02
CA LYS A 188 14.55 -4.08 15.93
C LYS A 188 14.91 -5.55 16.06
N ILE A 189 14.17 -6.28 16.91
CA ILE A 189 14.34 -7.71 17.10
C ILE A 189 14.07 -8.44 15.77
N GLU A 190 12.99 -8.09 15.09
CA GLU A 190 12.64 -8.69 13.80
C GLU A 190 13.64 -8.34 12.71
N VAL A 191 14.17 -7.10 12.69
CA VAL A 191 15.22 -6.72 11.74
C VAL A 191 16.48 -7.56 11.97
N THR A 192 16.84 -7.80 13.23
CA THR A 192 17.98 -8.65 13.59
C THR A 192 17.76 -10.10 13.17
N GLN A 193 16.58 -10.67 13.45
CA GLN A 193 16.21 -12.03 13.08
C GLN A 193 16.17 -12.19 11.55
N LEU A 194 15.66 -11.20 10.82
CA LEU A 194 15.67 -11.21 9.36
C LEU A 194 17.10 -11.22 8.80
N GLY A 195 18.00 -10.45 9.41
CA GLY A 195 19.43 -10.47 9.06
C GLY A 195 20.11 -11.80 9.33
N GLN A 196 19.66 -12.55 10.34
CA GLN A 196 20.11 -13.93 10.60
C GLN A 196 19.55 -14.92 9.57
N LEU A 197 18.34 -14.66 9.06
CA LEU A 197 17.65 -15.51 8.09
C LEU A 197 18.14 -15.30 6.65
N ASN A 198 18.08 -14.05 6.16
CA ASN A 198 18.42 -13.67 4.79
C ASN A 198 19.93 -13.37 4.62
N GLY A 199 20.65 -13.26 5.74
CA GLY A 199 22.01 -12.75 5.77
C GLY A 199 22.06 -11.22 5.72
N LEU A 200 23.26 -10.68 5.94
CA LEU A 200 23.53 -9.24 5.93
C LEU A 200 24.28 -8.83 4.67
N THR A 201 23.94 -7.66 4.14
CA THR A 201 24.68 -7.02 3.05
C THR A 201 26.11 -6.71 3.50
N THR A 202 27.10 -7.27 2.81
CA THR A 202 28.53 -7.09 3.14
C THR A 202 29.23 -6.05 2.27
N ASP A 203 28.62 -5.69 1.14
CA ASP A 203 29.18 -4.72 0.22
C ASP A 203 29.24 -3.34 0.85
N ALA A 204 30.37 -2.66 0.65
CA ALA A 204 30.53 -1.29 1.13
C ALA A 204 29.46 -0.36 0.53
N GLY A 205 28.90 0.50 1.37
CA GLY A 205 27.93 1.51 0.97
C GLY A 205 26.77 1.68 1.94
N VAL A 206 25.71 2.33 1.46
CA VAL A 206 24.58 2.82 2.27
C VAL A 206 23.74 1.72 2.91
N THR A 207 23.85 0.47 2.45
CA THR A 207 23.11 -0.69 2.98
C THR A 207 24.01 -1.72 3.65
N CYS A 208 25.31 -1.44 3.82
CA CYS A 208 26.23 -2.33 4.52
C CYS A 208 25.72 -2.65 5.94
N GLY A 209 25.66 -3.94 6.28
CA GLY A 209 25.14 -4.44 7.55
C GLY A 209 23.61 -4.53 7.64
N MET A 210 22.86 -4.20 6.58
CA MET A 210 21.40 -4.35 6.55
C MET A 210 20.99 -5.75 6.05
N PRO A 211 19.86 -6.31 6.52
CA PRO A 211 19.32 -7.57 6.00
C PRO A 211 19.12 -7.54 4.49
N LYS A 212 19.51 -8.63 3.81
CA LYS A 212 19.37 -8.76 2.35
C LYS A 212 17.92 -8.99 1.92
N ILE A 213 17.61 -8.50 0.74
CA ILE A 213 16.40 -8.79 -0.03
C ILE A 213 16.84 -9.08 -1.47
N GLU A 214 17.59 -10.16 -1.69
CA GLU A 214 18.15 -10.45 -3.02
C GLU A 214 17.16 -11.24 -3.87
N THR A 215 16.52 -12.24 -3.27
CA THR A 215 15.58 -13.15 -3.94
C THR A 215 14.12 -12.77 -3.64
N ASP A 216 13.21 -13.31 -4.44
CA ASP A 216 11.77 -13.25 -4.17
C ASP A 216 11.42 -13.92 -2.82
N ILE A 217 12.09 -15.01 -2.45
CA ILE A 217 11.95 -15.64 -1.14
C ILE A 217 12.42 -14.71 -0.01
N ASP A 218 13.53 -13.99 -0.16
CA ASP A 218 13.99 -13.02 0.85
C ASP A 218 12.93 -11.94 1.08
N ALA A 219 12.28 -11.47 0.01
CA ALA A 219 11.19 -10.50 0.08
C ALA A 219 9.94 -11.09 0.77
N CYS A 220 9.60 -12.35 0.50
CA CYS A 220 8.54 -13.05 1.23
C CYS A 220 8.85 -13.12 2.73
N GLU A 221 10.08 -13.46 3.11
CA GLU A 221 10.48 -13.52 4.52
C GLU A 221 10.49 -12.14 5.19
N VAL A 222 10.78 -11.05 4.46
CA VAL A 222 10.61 -9.67 4.97
C VAL A 222 9.16 -9.43 5.42
N ILE A 223 8.20 -9.81 4.58
CA ILE A 223 6.77 -9.66 4.86
C ILE A 223 6.39 -10.52 6.08
N LEU A 224 6.73 -11.82 6.05
CA LEU A 224 6.39 -12.76 7.12
C LEU A 224 7.01 -12.37 8.47
N GLN A 225 8.21 -11.79 8.46
CA GLN A 225 8.94 -11.43 9.66
C GLN A 225 8.41 -10.14 10.31
N PHE A 226 7.95 -9.16 9.53
CA PHE A 226 7.51 -7.86 10.04
C PHE A 226 6.01 -7.71 10.27
N ALA A 227 5.19 -8.61 9.73
CA ALA A 227 3.73 -8.53 9.89
C ALA A 227 3.24 -9.20 11.19
N PRO A 228 2.32 -8.57 11.94
CA PRO A 228 1.70 -9.18 13.12
C PRO A 228 0.87 -10.42 12.78
N GLU A 229 0.34 -10.54 11.57
CA GLU A 229 -0.47 -11.69 11.14
C GLU A 229 0.36 -12.98 11.00
N THR A 230 1.68 -12.88 10.91
CA THR A 230 2.58 -14.01 10.62
C THR A 230 3.71 -14.17 11.65
N ASN A 231 3.86 -13.21 12.56
CA ASN A 231 4.84 -13.25 13.64
C ASN A 231 4.18 -12.86 14.96
N GLY A 232 4.00 -13.84 15.85
CA GLY A 232 3.33 -13.68 17.13
C GLY A 232 3.96 -12.63 18.04
N HIS A 233 5.28 -12.48 18.00
CA HIS A 233 5.98 -11.45 18.76
C HIS A 233 5.63 -10.04 18.27
N VAL A 234 5.41 -9.87 16.96
CA VAL A 234 4.90 -8.61 16.41
C VAL A 234 3.42 -8.43 16.74
N ALA A 235 2.62 -9.49 16.69
CA ALA A 235 1.20 -9.47 17.04
C ALA A 235 0.96 -8.93 18.46
N VAL A 236 1.70 -9.46 19.44
CA VAL A 236 1.60 -9.03 20.85
C VAL A 236 1.99 -7.55 20.98
N LYS A 237 3.10 -7.11 20.38
CA LYS A 237 3.51 -5.69 20.39
C LYS A 237 2.48 -4.77 19.75
N ALA A 238 1.86 -5.21 18.66
CA ALA A 238 0.84 -4.43 17.96
C ALA A 238 -0.43 -4.29 18.82
N TRP A 239 -0.89 -5.38 19.46
CA TRP A 239 -2.03 -5.32 20.38
C TRP A 239 -1.73 -4.49 21.63
N GLU A 240 -0.51 -4.56 22.17
CA GLU A 240 -0.07 -3.70 23.27
C GLU A 240 -0.10 -2.21 22.87
N ALA A 241 0.33 -1.88 21.64
CA ALA A 241 0.27 -0.53 21.12
C ALA A 241 -1.17 -0.01 21.00
N LEU A 242 -2.11 -0.86 20.56
CA LEU A 242 -3.53 -0.49 20.51
C LEU A 242 -4.13 -0.35 21.92
N GLY A 243 -3.77 -1.24 22.85
CA GLY A 243 -4.25 -1.19 24.24
C GLY A 243 -3.90 0.12 24.95
N LYS A 244 -2.78 0.75 24.59
CA LYS A 244 -2.41 2.10 25.08
C LYS A 244 -3.40 3.18 24.63
N GLN A 245 -4.02 3.04 23.46
CA GLN A 245 -4.99 4.01 22.95
C GLN A 245 -6.39 3.77 23.52
N THR A 246 -6.80 2.50 23.64
CA THR A 246 -8.13 2.13 24.14
C THR A 246 -8.23 2.15 25.66
N GLY A 247 -7.10 2.00 26.36
CA GLY A 247 -7.05 1.83 27.81
C GLY A 247 -7.46 0.42 28.28
N LEU A 248 -7.55 -0.54 27.36
CA LEU A 248 -7.91 -1.93 27.62
C LEU A 248 -6.76 -2.86 27.19
N ASP A 249 -6.61 -4.00 27.86
CA ASP A 249 -5.68 -5.03 27.40
C ASP A 249 -6.31 -5.78 26.22
N HIS A 250 -5.54 -5.92 25.15
CA HIS A 250 -5.89 -6.72 23.97
C HIS A 250 -4.85 -7.78 23.65
N THR A 251 -3.79 -7.90 24.44
CA THR A 251 -2.68 -8.82 24.17
C THR A 251 -3.10 -10.29 24.29
N HIS A 252 -4.15 -10.58 25.06
CA HIS A 252 -4.76 -11.92 25.16
C HIS A 252 -5.20 -12.49 23.81
N LEU A 253 -5.46 -11.64 22.81
CA LEU A 253 -5.84 -12.06 21.46
C LEU A 253 -4.71 -12.73 20.68
N ALA A 254 -3.45 -12.55 21.09
CA ALA A 254 -2.28 -13.09 20.40
C ALA A 254 -1.28 -13.82 21.31
N ILE A 255 -1.31 -13.61 22.63
CA ILE A 255 -0.28 -14.11 23.54
C ILE A 255 -0.09 -15.64 23.51
N HIS A 256 -1.15 -16.39 23.26
CA HIS A 256 -1.09 -17.86 23.13
C HIS A 256 -0.34 -18.33 21.87
N ARG A 257 -0.11 -17.44 20.90
CA ARG A 257 0.62 -17.68 19.66
C ARG A 257 1.85 -16.78 19.54
N GLU A 258 2.34 -16.20 20.63
CA GLU A 258 3.47 -15.25 20.62
C GLU A 258 4.75 -15.85 20.01
N ASP A 259 5.00 -17.14 20.24
CA ASP A 259 6.18 -17.81 19.69
C ASP A 259 6.07 -18.11 18.18
N GLU A 260 4.85 -18.10 17.65
CA GLU A 260 4.60 -18.52 16.27
C GLU A 260 5.25 -17.59 15.25
N LYS A 261 5.96 -18.19 14.30
CA LYS A 261 6.62 -17.51 13.19
C LYS A 261 6.38 -18.31 11.92
N ILE A 262 5.52 -17.80 11.05
CA ILE A 262 5.26 -18.42 9.76
C ILE A 262 6.47 -18.18 8.85
N ARG A 263 6.92 -19.22 8.13
CA ARG A 263 8.04 -19.16 7.19
C ARG A 263 7.61 -19.59 5.80
N TYR A 264 8.31 -19.06 4.80
CA TYR A 264 7.99 -19.34 3.40
C TYR A 264 8.05 -20.84 3.11
N ARG A 265 9.09 -21.52 3.61
CA ARG A 265 9.25 -22.97 3.42
C ARG A 265 8.22 -23.81 4.18
N ASP A 266 7.69 -23.30 5.29
CA ASP A 266 6.64 -24.00 6.04
C ASP A 266 5.30 -23.94 5.32
N ILE A 267 4.96 -22.79 4.72
CA ILE A 267 3.73 -22.64 3.94
C ILE A 267 3.77 -23.40 2.61
N GLN A 268 4.96 -23.67 2.07
CA GLN A 268 5.13 -24.63 0.96
C GLN A 268 4.78 -26.05 1.37
N ALA A 269 5.12 -26.44 2.60
CA ALA A 269 4.76 -27.77 3.11
C ALA A 269 3.25 -27.89 3.35
N GLN A 270 2.63 -26.85 3.94
CA GLN A 270 1.18 -26.76 4.11
C GLN A 270 0.79 -25.32 4.44
N PRO A 271 -0.31 -24.78 3.85
CA PRO A 271 -0.83 -23.46 4.20
C PRO A 271 -0.98 -23.27 5.72
N ARG A 272 -0.69 -22.04 6.20
CA ARG A 272 -0.75 -21.71 7.63
C ARG A 272 -1.85 -20.70 7.88
N LYS A 273 -2.61 -20.92 8.96
CA LYS A 273 -3.61 -19.98 9.44
C LYS A 273 -2.89 -18.79 10.10
N ILE A 274 -3.23 -17.57 9.71
CA ILE A 274 -2.63 -16.35 10.27
C ILE A 274 -3.06 -16.09 11.72
N ILE A 275 -2.42 -15.12 12.37
CA ILE A 275 -2.61 -14.72 13.76
C ILE A 275 -3.59 -13.52 13.83
N SER A 276 -4.40 -13.48 14.89
CA SER A 276 -5.23 -12.31 15.21
C SER A 276 -4.38 -11.05 15.33
N SER A 277 -4.71 -10.01 14.57
CA SER A 277 -3.93 -8.78 14.50
C SER A 277 -4.82 -7.54 14.63
N PRO A 278 -4.34 -6.47 15.28
CA PRO A 278 -5.07 -5.21 15.38
C PRO A 278 -5.29 -4.53 14.03
N THR A 279 -4.60 -4.96 12.97
CA THR A 279 -4.85 -4.52 11.58
C THR A 279 -6.28 -4.85 11.14
N TRP A 280 -6.89 -5.89 11.71
CA TRP A 280 -8.22 -6.38 11.32
C TRP A 280 -9.25 -6.17 12.42
N SER A 281 -10.50 -6.59 12.18
CA SER A 281 -11.59 -6.45 13.15
C SER A 281 -12.31 -7.77 13.46
N GLY A 282 -11.87 -8.87 12.89
CA GLY A 282 -12.18 -10.23 13.34
C GLY A 282 -11.04 -10.84 14.15
N ILE A 283 -11.24 -12.07 14.62
CA ILE A 283 -10.21 -12.84 15.31
C ILE A 283 -9.98 -14.18 14.62
N GLU A 284 -8.74 -14.65 14.68
CA GLU A 284 -8.32 -15.96 14.20
C GLU A 284 -8.35 -16.95 15.36
N SER A 285 -9.49 -17.62 15.52
CA SER A 285 -9.75 -18.55 16.62
C SER A 285 -10.12 -19.93 16.11
N GLU A 286 -9.87 -20.96 16.92
CA GLU A 286 -10.30 -22.34 16.68
C GLU A 286 -11.77 -22.57 17.08
N THR A 287 -12.36 -21.65 17.85
CA THR A 287 -13.73 -21.79 18.39
C THR A 287 -14.73 -20.81 17.78
N VAL A 288 -14.25 -19.75 17.14
CA VAL A 288 -15.10 -18.78 16.43
C VAL A 288 -14.45 -18.40 15.11
N SER A 289 -15.25 -18.43 14.04
CA SER A 289 -14.80 -18.01 12.71
C SER A 289 -14.59 -16.50 12.66
N TYR A 290 -13.70 -16.06 11.78
CA TYR A 290 -13.48 -14.63 11.54
C TYR A 290 -14.82 -13.93 11.21
N ASN A 291 -15.07 -12.80 11.88
CA ASN A 291 -16.22 -11.95 11.62
C ASN A 291 -15.80 -10.48 11.75
N ALA A 292 -15.93 -9.70 10.69
CA ALA A 292 -15.55 -8.29 10.70
C ALA A 292 -16.40 -7.50 11.70
N GLY A 293 -15.76 -6.67 12.51
CA GLY A 293 -16.40 -5.92 13.59
C GLY A 293 -16.52 -6.70 14.92
N TYR A 294 -16.09 -7.96 14.96
CA TYR A 294 -16.07 -8.76 16.19
C TYR A 294 -15.29 -8.05 17.30
N THR A 295 -14.08 -7.56 17.03
CA THR A 295 -13.28 -6.88 18.06
C THR A 295 -13.88 -5.53 18.45
N ASN A 296 -14.57 -4.83 17.54
CA ASN A 296 -15.28 -3.62 17.91
C ASN A 296 -16.40 -3.89 18.93
N VAL A 297 -17.15 -4.99 18.73
CA VAL A 297 -18.29 -5.37 19.58
C VAL A 297 -17.84 -6.00 20.91
N HIS A 298 -16.83 -6.86 20.89
CA HIS A 298 -16.45 -7.69 22.04
C HIS A 298 -15.24 -7.14 22.80
N GLU A 299 -14.34 -6.44 22.12
CA GLU A 299 -13.13 -5.83 22.71
C GLU A 299 -13.30 -4.32 22.93
N MET A 300 -14.48 -3.78 22.62
CA MET A 300 -14.82 -2.36 22.80
C MET A 300 -13.88 -1.39 22.06
N ILE A 301 -13.21 -1.87 21.01
CA ILE A 301 -12.37 -1.05 20.15
C ILE A 301 -13.27 -0.15 19.30
N PRO A 302 -13.14 1.18 19.35
CA PRO A 302 -13.98 2.07 18.53
C PRO A 302 -13.82 1.81 17.03
N TRP A 303 -14.90 1.97 16.28
CA TRP A 303 -14.76 2.18 14.84
C TRP A 303 -14.09 3.54 14.63
N ARG A 304 -13.19 3.66 13.66
CA ARG A 304 -12.45 4.89 13.39
C ARG A 304 -13.28 5.85 12.54
N THR A 305 -14.41 6.24 13.12
CA THR A 305 -15.37 7.23 12.61
C THR A 305 -15.41 8.40 13.58
N LEU A 306 -16.02 9.52 13.18
CA LEU A 306 -16.15 10.70 14.03
C LEU A 306 -16.77 10.38 15.40
N THR A 307 -17.72 9.45 15.42
CA THR A 307 -18.45 9.08 16.64
C THR A 307 -17.79 7.95 17.43
N GLY A 308 -16.82 7.24 16.85
CA GLY A 308 -16.28 6.00 17.41
C GLY A 308 -17.18 4.76 17.20
N ARG A 309 -18.31 4.90 16.50
CA ARG A 309 -19.35 3.86 16.28
C ARG A 309 -19.66 3.70 14.79
N GLN A 310 -20.47 2.71 14.45
CA GLN A 310 -21.07 2.61 13.11
C GLN A 310 -21.89 3.89 12.82
N GLN A 311 -21.43 4.68 11.84
CA GLN A 311 -21.94 6.02 11.58
C GLN A 311 -23.04 5.97 10.51
N PHE A 312 -24.30 6.10 10.93
CA PHE A 312 -25.46 6.14 10.03
C PHE A 312 -25.76 7.53 9.45
N TYR A 313 -25.24 8.58 10.11
CA TYR A 313 -25.40 9.96 9.69
C TYR A 313 -24.04 10.55 9.28
N MET A 314 -23.94 10.96 8.02
CA MET A 314 -22.75 11.57 7.44
C MET A 314 -22.90 13.09 7.46
N ASP A 315 -22.36 13.74 8.48
CA ASP A 315 -22.54 15.16 8.78
C ASP A 315 -21.59 16.10 8.03
N HIS A 316 -20.64 15.56 7.27
CA HIS A 316 -19.75 16.37 6.43
C HIS A 316 -20.57 17.28 5.49
N PRO A 317 -20.22 18.57 5.32
CA PRO A 317 -21.00 19.52 4.52
C PRO A 317 -21.30 19.06 3.09
N TRP A 318 -20.36 18.34 2.45
CA TRP A 318 -20.63 17.76 1.13
C TRP A 318 -21.65 16.62 1.18
N MET A 319 -21.54 15.71 2.16
CA MET A 319 -22.49 14.60 2.28
C MET A 319 -23.92 15.12 2.49
N THR A 320 -24.09 16.16 3.32
CA THR A 320 -25.39 16.79 3.53
C THR A 320 -25.87 17.55 2.28
N ALA A 321 -25.01 18.35 1.64
CA ALA A 321 -25.36 19.09 0.43
C ALA A 321 -25.73 18.19 -0.77
N PHE A 322 -25.06 17.05 -0.92
CA PHE A 322 -25.35 16.06 -1.96
C PHE A 322 -26.51 15.13 -1.60
N GLY A 323 -27.17 15.29 -0.44
CA GLY A 323 -28.29 14.46 -0.02
C GLY A 323 -27.91 13.03 0.39
N GLU A 324 -26.68 12.83 0.84
CA GLU A 324 -26.12 11.57 1.35
C GLU A 324 -25.88 11.60 2.87
N GLY A 325 -26.44 12.57 3.58
CA GLY A 325 -26.38 12.62 5.04
C GLY A 325 -27.00 11.38 5.70
N PHE A 326 -28.04 10.82 5.11
CA PHE A 326 -28.57 9.50 5.41
C PHE A 326 -28.68 8.66 4.14
N SER A 327 -28.74 7.34 4.30
CA SER A 327 -29.06 6.44 3.19
C SER A 327 -30.44 6.77 2.61
N SER A 328 -30.52 6.84 1.29
CA SER A 328 -31.74 7.13 0.53
C SER A 328 -31.74 6.35 -0.78
N TYR A 329 -32.92 6.13 -1.36
CA TYR A 329 -33.02 5.57 -2.70
C TYR A 329 -32.44 6.58 -3.71
N ARG A 330 -31.54 6.10 -4.56
CA ARG A 330 -31.03 6.84 -5.72
C ARG A 330 -31.31 6.04 -6.98
N PRO A 331 -32.11 6.56 -7.93
CA PRO A 331 -32.26 5.90 -9.21
C PRO A 331 -30.92 5.88 -9.95
N PRO A 332 -30.69 4.92 -10.87
CA PRO A 332 -29.55 4.98 -11.77
C PRO A 332 -29.48 6.33 -12.47
N VAL A 333 -28.28 6.89 -12.58
CA VAL A 333 -28.04 8.14 -13.30
C VAL A 333 -28.35 7.96 -14.79
N ASP A 334 -28.95 8.96 -15.42
CA ASP A 334 -29.11 8.97 -16.87
C ASP A 334 -27.81 9.41 -17.53
N LEU A 335 -27.21 8.51 -18.30
CA LEU A 335 -25.95 8.75 -19.02
C LEU A 335 -26.19 9.23 -20.46
N LYS A 336 -27.45 9.36 -20.91
CA LYS A 336 -27.77 9.90 -22.23
C LYS A 336 -27.43 11.39 -22.25
N THR A 337 -26.31 11.70 -22.89
CA THR A 337 -25.68 13.01 -22.86
C THR A 337 -26.37 14.06 -23.73
N THR A 338 -27.41 13.71 -24.49
CA THR A 338 -28.25 14.66 -25.25
C THR A 338 -29.62 14.01 -25.54
N HIS A 339 -30.71 14.67 -25.16
CA HIS A 339 -31.92 14.58 -25.98
C HIS A 339 -31.64 15.44 -27.22
N ALA A 340 -31.56 14.80 -28.39
CA ALA A 340 -31.62 15.51 -29.67
C ALA A 340 -33.01 16.11 -29.90
#